data_AF-A0A956D4Y8-F1
#
_entry.id   AF-A0A956D4Y8-F1
#
_cell.length_a   1.000
_cell.length_b   1.000
_cell.length_c   1.000
_cell.angle_alpha   90.00
_cell.angle_beta   90.00
_cell.angle_gamma   90.00
#
_symmetry.space_group_name_H-M   'P 1'
#
loop_
_entity.id
_entity.type
_entity.pdbx_description
1 polymer ?
#
loop_
_entity_poly.entity_id
_entity_poly.type
_entity_poly.pdbx_seq_one_letter_code
_entity_poly.pdbx_strand_id
1 'polypeptide(L)'
;LFDNHLDDAVVDALLEGAASAGDEIGHDPWMLPVARLMKAWSWVKNRFGAVGPVPEGMSATVALRVQWLNARHAELRGRVERKVEQYRARTGHRPPYWELVRMANASRRLR
;
A
#
# COMPACT_ATOMS: atom_id res chain seq x y z
N LEU A 1 10.96 15.52 -0.83
CA LEU A 1 9.75 16.37 -1.02
C LEU A 1 8.84 15.82 -2.11
N PHE A 2 9.30 15.67 -3.36
CA PHE A 2 8.47 15.08 -4.43
C PHE A 2 8.04 13.64 -4.13
N ASP A 3 8.93 12.81 -3.58
CA ASP A 3 8.60 11.43 -3.21
C ASP A 3 7.47 11.37 -2.17
N ASN A 4 7.50 12.24 -1.16
CA ASN A 4 6.43 12.35 -0.18
C ASN A 4 5.11 12.75 -0.85
N HIS A 5 5.12 13.75 -1.74
CA HIS A 5 3.92 14.16 -2.47
C HIS A 5 3.35 13.03 -3.36
N LEU A 6 4.23 12.18 -3.90
CA LEU A 6 3.82 11.01 -4.65
C LEU A 6 3.18 9.97 -3.74
N ASP A 7 3.78 9.68 -2.58
CA ASP A 7 3.20 8.77 -1.58
C ASP A 7 1.85 9.30 -1.08
N ASP A 8 1.76 10.57 -0.71
CA ASP A 8 0.54 11.23 -0.25
C ASP A 8 -0.57 11.12 -1.31
N ALA A 9 -0.26 11.38 -2.59
CA ALA A 9 -1.22 11.26 -3.68
C ALA A 9 -1.69 9.80 -3.90
N VAL A 10 -0.81 8.82 -3.68
CA VAL A 10 -1.16 7.39 -3.77
C VAL A 10 -2.07 6.99 -2.61
N VAL A 11 -1.78 7.44 -1.39
CA VAL A 11 -2.61 7.21 -0.21
C VAL A 11 -3.98 7.88 -0.36
N ASP A 12 -4.04 9.13 -0.81
CA ASP A 12 -5.29 9.85 -1.09
C ASP A 12 -6.17 9.07 -2.08
N ALA A 13 -5.57 8.55 -3.16
CA ALA A 13 -6.31 7.75 -4.14
C ALA A 13 -6.84 6.43 -3.54
N LEU A 14 -6.09 5.78 -2.64
CA LEU A 14 -6.56 4.58 -1.93
C LEU A 14 -7.70 4.90 -0.96
N LEU A 15 -7.61 6.00 -0.21
CA LEU A 15 -8.65 6.46 0.71
C LEU A 15 -9.94 6.83 -0.05
N GLU A 16 -9.82 7.53 -1.16
CA GLU A 16 -10.96 7.85 -2.02
C GLU A 16 -11.58 6.59 -2.64
N GLY A 17 -10.76 5.59 -2.98
CA GLY A 17 -11.24 4.29 -3.41
C GLY A 17 -12.08 3.58 -2.35
N ALA A 18 -11.60 3.57 -1.11
CA ALA A 18 -12.32 2.97 0.02
C ALA A 18 -13.61 3.74 0.35
N ALA A 19 -13.57 5.07 0.35
CA ALA A 19 -14.70 5.90 0.75
C ALA A 19 -15.79 6.03 -0.33
N SER A 20 -15.40 6.08 -1.61
CA SER A 20 -16.31 6.48 -2.70
C SER A 20 -16.48 5.43 -3.80
N ALA A 21 -15.56 4.48 -3.95
CA ALA A 21 -15.62 3.46 -4.99
C ALA A 21 -15.90 2.04 -4.46
N GLY A 22 -15.98 1.86 -3.14
CA GLY A 22 -16.20 0.56 -2.50
C GLY A 22 -15.01 -0.40 -2.65
N ASP A 23 -13.78 0.11 -2.83
CA ASP A 23 -12.59 -0.74 -2.83
C ASP A 23 -12.41 -1.37 -1.44
N GLU A 24 -12.57 -2.69 -1.34
CA GLU A 24 -12.42 -3.41 -0.08
C GLU A 24 -10.95 -3.72 0.24
N ILE A 25 -10.62 -3.67 1.54
CA ILE A 25 -9.34 -4.18 2.05
C ILE A 25 -9.43 -5.70 2.12
N GLY A 26 -8.90 -6.36 1.08
CA GLY A 26 -8.82 -7.80 1.00
C GLY A 26 -7.73 -8.42 1.89
N HIS A 27 -7.76 -9.74 1.98
CA HIS A 27 -6.63 -10.58 2.36
C HIS A 27 -6.89 -11.97 1.80
N ASP A 28 -5.85 -12.71 1.42
CA ASP A 28 -6.01 -14.08 0.93
C ASP A 28 -6.45 -15.00 2.08
N PRO A 29 -7.67 -15.59 2.02
CA PRO A 29 -8.16 -16.48 3.08
C PRO A 29 -7.27 -17.72 3.26
N TRP A 30 -6.59 -18.18 2.21
CA TRP A 30 -5.71 -19.35 2.25
C TRP A 30 -4.38 -19.07 2.97
N MET A 31 -4.02 -17.80 3.13
CA MET A 31 -2.84 -17.38 3.90
C MET A 31 -3.11 -17.28 5.41
N LEU A 32 -4.37 -17.37 5.85
CA LEU A 32 -4.74 -17.30 7.27
C LEU A 32 -4.03 -18.34 8.16
N PRO A 33 -3.92 -19.63 7.78
CA PRO A 33 -3.19 -20.63 8.56
C PRO A 33 -1.71 -20.28 8.70
N VAL A 34 -1.07 -19.83 7.62
CA VAL A 34 0.34 -19.42 7.61
C VAL A 34 0.57 -18.19 8.49
N ALA A 35 -0.29 -17.18 8.39
CA ALA A 35 -0.19 -15.98 9.21
C ALA A 35 -0.41 -16.27 10.71
N ARG A 36 -1.28 -17.23 11.05
CA ARG A 36 -1.44 -17.72 12.43
C ARG A 36 -0.16 -18.39 12.95
N LEU A 37 0.48 -19.21 12.13
CA LEU A 37 1.80 -19.79 12.42
C LEU A 37 2.88 -18.72 12.61
N MET A 38 2.94 -17.72 11.73
CA MET A 38 3.87 -16.60 11.87
C MET A 38 3.61 -15.78 13.13
N LYS A 39 2.34 -15.61 13.55
CA LYS A 39 2.00 -14.96 14.82
C LYS A 39 2.45 -15.79 16.02
N ALA A 40 2.22 -17.10 16.00
CA ALA A 40 2.70 -18.00 17.05
C ALA A 40 4.24 -17.95 17.16
N TRP A 41 4.93 -17.97 16.03
CA TRP A 41 6.38 -17.81 15.95
C TRP A 41 6.86 -16.43 16.43
N SER A 42 6.10 -15.38 16.13
CA SER A 42 6.38 -14.01 16.60
C SER A 42 6.24 -13.90 18.11
N TRP A 43 5.20 -14.50 18.69
CA TRP A 43 5.02 -14.56 20.16
C TRP A 43 6.18 -15.28 20.86
N VAL A 44 6.68 -16.37 20.27
CA VAL A 44 7.88 -17.06 20.78
C VAL A 44 9.10 -16.15 20.70
N LYS A 45 9.37 -15.51 19.55
CA LYS A 45 10.54 -14.63 19.39
C LYS A 45 10.52 -13.40 20.28
N ASN A 46 9.35 -12.78 20.47
CA ASN A 46 9.22 -11.63 21.34
C ASN A 46 9.51 -12.01 22.81
N ARG A 47 9.19 -13.24 23.23
CA ARG A 47 9.57 -13.74 24.55
C ARG A 47 11.09 -13.82 24.74
N PHE A 48 11.85 -13.93 23.66
CA PHE A 48 13.32 -13.90 23.64
C PHE A 48 13.89 -12.51 23.27
N GLY A 49 13.08 -11.45 23.28
CA GLY A 49 13.53 -10.07 23.02
C GLY A 49 13.76 -9.72 21.55
N ALA A 50 13.32 -10.57 20.61
CA ALA A 50 13.46 -10.34 19.17
C ALA A 50 12.09 -10.08 18.51
N VAL A 51 12.01 -9.10 17.61
CA VAL A 51 10.75 -8.74 16.93
C VAL A 51 10.38 -9.83 15.91
N GLY A 52 9.21 -10.44 16.10
CA GLY A 52 8.64 -11.37 15.15
C GLY A 52 8.07 -10.69 13.88
N PRO A 53 7.89 -11.45 12.78
CA PRO A 53 7.33 -10.94 11.52
C PRO A 53 5.91 -10.37 11.64
N VAL A 54 5.17 -10.74 12.69
CA VAL A 54 3.92 -10.08 13.10
C VAL A 54 4.24 -9.20 14.32
N PRO A 55 4.10 -7.85 14.22
CA PRO A 55 4.39 -6.94 15.32
C PRO A 55 3.54 -7.21 16.57
N GLU A 56 4.07 -6.84 17.74
CA GLU A 56 3.30 -6.85 18.99
C GLU A 56 2.08 -5.96 18.89
N GLY A 57 0.93 -6.44 19.40
CA GLY A 57 -0.35 -5.73 19.34
C GLY A 57 -1.17 -5.98 18.08
N MET A 58 -0.62 -6.62 17.04
CA MET A 58 -1.34 -6.92 15.79
C MET A 58 -1.90 -8.35 15.75
N SER A 59 -3.14 -8.53 15.26
CA SER A 59 -3.68 -9.87 14.96
C SER A 59 -3.11 -10.40 13.65
N ALA A 60 -3.09 -11.72 13.45
CA ALA A 60 -2.60 -12.33 12.20
C ALA A 60 -3.38 -11.81 10.97
N THR A 61 -4.69 -11.59 11.13
CA THR A 61 -5.54 -10.99 10.10
C THR A 61 -5.18 -9.54 9.82
N VAL A 62 -4.88 -8.74 10.85
CA VAL A 62 -4.46 -7.35 10.64
C VAL A 62 -3.08 -7.30 9.96
N ALA A 63 -2.16 -8.19 10.30
CA ALA A 63 -0.87 -8.29 9.62
C ALA A 63 -1.01 -8.62 8.12
N LEU A 64 -1.89 -9.56 7.78
CA LEU A 64 -2.20 -9.88 6.38
C LEU A 64 -2.84 -8.69 5.65
N ARG A 65 -3.74 -7.94 6.30
CA ARG A 65 -4.35 -6.74 5.72
C ARG A 65 -3.33 -5.63 5.49
N VAL A 66 -2.40 -5.43 6.42
CA VAL A 66 -1.30 -4.45 6.25
C VAL A 66 -0.39 -4.88 5.10
N GLN A 67 -0.06 -6.16 5.00
CA GLN A 67 0.72 -6.68 3.88
C GLN A 67 0.01 -6.47 2.54
N TRP A 68 -1.29 -6.75 2.48
CA TRP A 68 -2.12 -6.51 1.30
C TRP A 68 -2.15 -5.03 0.93
N LEU A 69 -2.32 -4.13 1.91
CA LEU A 69 -2.31 -2.69 1.70
C LEU A 69 -0.95 -2.20 1.18
N ASN A 70 0.15 -2.69 1.75
CA ASN A 70 1.50 -2.34 1.31
C ASN A 70 1.77 -2.81 -0.13
N ALA A 71 1.34 -4.01 -0.49
CA ALA A 71 1.47 -4.51 -1.85
C ALA A 71 0.65 -3.66 -2.83
N ARG A 72 -0.58 -3.32 -2.47
CA ARG A 72 -1.46 -2.48 -3.29
C ARG A 72 -0.91 -1.07 -3.46
N HIS A 73 -0.37 -0.49 -2.39
CA HIS A 73 0.31 0.79 -2.41
C HIS A 73 1.52 0.77 -3.35
N ALA A 74 2.42 -0.21 -3.20
CA ALA A 74 3.62 -0.34 -4.03
C ALA A 74 3.26 -0.50 -5.53
N GLU A 75 2.25 -1.30 -5.84
CA GLU A 75 1.75 -1.49 -7.19
C GLU A 75 1.21 -0.17 -7.79
N LEU A 76 0.36 0.53 -7.03
CA LEU A 76 -0.23 1.79 -7.48
C LEU A 76 0.85 2.86 -7.66
N ARG A 77 1.77 2.97 -6.70
CA ARG A 77 2.91 3.88 -6.78
C ARG A 77 3.73 3.64 -8.04
N GLY A 78 4.10 2.39 -8.34
CA GLY A 78 4.85 2.06 -9.55
C GLY A 78 4.11 2.43 -10.85
N ARG A 79 2.76 2.36 -10.87
CA ARG A 79 1.95 2.84 -12.01
C ARG A 79 2.00 4.36 -12.15
N VAL A 80 1.94 5.09 -11.03
CA VAL A 80 2.00 6.56 -11.02
C VAL A 80 3.40 7.05 -11.40
N GLU A 81 4.47 6.42 -10.90
CA GLU A 81 5.86 6.75 -11.28
C GLU A 81 6.07 6.67 -12.79
N ARG A 82 5.53 5.63 -13.45
CA ARG A 82 5.58 5.54 -14.92
C ARG A 82 4.87 6.70 -15.61
N LYS A 83 3.72 7.16 -15.08
CA LYS A 83 2.99 8.32 -15.62
C LYS A 83 3.72 9.63 -15.35
N VAL A 84 4.37 9.77 -14.19
CA VAL A 84 5.23 10.92 -13.84
C VAL A 84 6.38 11.03 -14.84
N GLU A 85 7.05 9.93 -15.14
CA GLU A 85 8.18 9.96 -16.08
C GLU A 85 7.70 10.29 -17.50
N GLN A 86 6.56 9.74 -17.93
CA GLN A 86 5.94 10.12 -19.20
C GLN A 86 5.55 11.60 -19.25
N TYR A 87 5.02 12.15 -18.15
CA TYR A 87 4.69 13.57 -18.05
C TYR A 87 5.94 14.42 -18.18
N ARG A 88 6.98 14.10 -17.42
CA ARG A 88 8.26 14.80 -17.43
C ARG A 88 8.94 14.77 -18.80
N ALA A 89 8.89 13.63 -19.49
CA ALA A 89 9.42 13.50 -20.85
C ALA A 89 8.70 14.43 -21.85
N ARG A 90 7.42 14.74 -21.62
CA ARG A 90 6.60 15.60 -22.51
C ARG A 90 6.69 17.08 -22.17
N THR A 91 6.74 17.43 -20.89
CA THR A 91 6.65 18.83 -20.42
C THR A 91 7.98 19.41 -19.98
N GLY A 92 9.00 18.57 -19.77
CA GLY A 92 10.31 18.97 -19.24
C GLY A 92 10.32 19.24 -17.73
N HIS A 93 9.17 19.18 -17.04
CA HIS A 93 9.07 19.43 -15.60
C HIS A 93 8.27 18.35 -14.87
N ARG A 94 8.39 18.31 -13.55
CA ARG A 94 7.63 17.37 -12.71
C ARG A 94 6.15 17.80 -12.61
N PRO A 95 5.23 16.84 -12.49
CA PRO A 95 3.83 17.15 -12.29
C PRO A 95 3.61 17.84 -10.92
N PRO A 96 2.70 18.83 -10.85
CA PRO A 96 2.25 19.39 -9.58
C PRO A 96 1.37 18.40 -8.79
N TYR A 97 1.08 18.68 -7.52
CA TYR A 97 0.37 17.74 -6.63
C TYR A 97 -1.01 17.29 -7.16
N TRP A 98 -1.83 18.22 -7.63
CA TRP A 98 -3.17 17.91 -8.17
C TRP A 98 -3.11 16.98 -9.41
N GLU A 99 -2.01 17.07 -10.17
CA GLU A 99 -1.74 16.19 -11.30
C GLU A 99 -1.38 14.78 -10.81
N LEU A 100 -0.58 14.66 -9.75
CA LEU A 100 -0.25 13.39 -9.09
C LEU A 100 -1.51 12.69 -8.57
N VAL A 101 -2.39 13.41 -7.87
CA VAL A 101 -3.67 12.86 -7.36
C VAL A 101 -4.54 12.36 -8.51
N ARG A 102 -4.62 13.12 -9.62
CA ARG A 102 -5.35 12.67 -10.81
C ARG A 102 -4.73 11.42 -11.44
N MET A 103 -3.40 11.38 -11.57
CA MET A 103 -2.68 10.21 -12.09
C MET A 103 -2.89 8.98 -11.19
N ALA A 104 -2.87 9.14 -9.87
CA ALA A 104 -3.10 8.08 -8.89
C ALA A 104 -4.53 7.53 -8.99
N ASN A 105 -5.54 8.40 -8.97
CA ASN A 105 -6.93 8.00 -9.14
C ASN A 105 -7.19 7.30 -10.48
N ALA A 106 -6.64 7.81 -11.57
CA ALA A 106 -6.75 7.17 -12.87
C ALA A 106 -6.05 5.78 -12.88
N SER A 107 -4.91 5.64 -12.22
CA SER A 107 -4.16 4.38 -12.16
C SER A 107 -4.80 3.33 -11.26
N ARG A 108 -5.56 3.76 -10.24
CA ARG A 108 -6.35 2.87 -9.37
C ARG A 108 -7.54 2.27 -10.10
N ARG A 109 -8.25 3.07 -10.90
CA ARG A 109 -9.46 2.66 -11.64
C ARG A 109 -9.19 1.69 -12.79
N LEU A 110 -7.98 1.73 -13.36
CA LEU A 110 -7.52 0.76 -14.35
C LEU A 110 -7.15 -0.53 -13.61
N ARG A 111 -8.11 -1.43 -13.38
CA ARG A 111 -7.84 -2.77 -12.82
C ARG A 111 -7.13 -3.64 -13.84
#